data_AF-A0A928SWJ2-F1
#
_entry.id   AF-A0A928SWJ2-F1
#
_cell.length_a   1.000
_cell.length_b   1.000
_cell.length_c   1.000
_cell.angle_alpha   90.00
_cell.angle_beta   90.00
_cell.angle_gamma   90.00
#
_symmetry.space_group_name_H-M   'P 1'
#
loop_
_entity.id
_entity.type
_entity.pdbx_description
1 polymer ?
#
loop_
_entity_poly.entity_id
_entity_poly.type
_entity_poly.pdbx_seq_one_letter_code
_entity_poly.pdbx_strand_id
1 'polypeptide(L)'
;MGPCNFFIRVKSWKFLLSGKGTGVALGLLLWLAPGRAAAEPSCGVPSKPACPFQSFMRTRLATALAHRDFRELERRLTEVAERNPEPRKWQNWNKFARDGAEAAREGRLRGVIAACSRCHAIYRPEFNARFRERPVPER
;
A
#
# COMPACT_ATOMS: atom_id res chain seq x y z
N MET A 1 -10.44 -19.41 -24.87
CA MET A 1 -9.25 -18.64 -24.42
C MET A 1 -8.68 -19.32 -23.19
N GLY A 2 -7.40 -19.74 -23.24
CA GLY A 2 -6.79 -20.63 -22.24
C GLY A 2 -6.28 -19.93 -20.96
N PRO A 3 -5.98 -20.70 -19.89
CA PRO A 3 -5.39 -20.19 -18.66
C PRO A 3 -3.85 -20.10 -18.76
N CYS A 4 -3.32 -18.90 -18.53
CA CYS A 4 -1.89 -18.64 -18.45
C CYS A 4 -1.33 -19.11 -17.08
N ASN A 5 -0.76 -20.31 -17.08
CA ASN A 5 0.23 -20.76 -16.10
C ASN A 5 1.49 -19.89 -16.22
N PHE A 6 1.79 -19.06 -15.20
CA PHE A 6 3.11 -18.44 -15.07
C PHE A 6 3.90 -19.15 -13.99
N PHE A 7 4.56 -20.23 -14.42
CA PHE A 7 5.55 -20.94 -13.65
C PHE A 7 6.79 -20.07 -13.41
N ILE A 8 7.21 -20.13 -12.15
CA ILE A 8 8.48 -19.75 -11.54
C ILE A 8 9.66 -19.97 -12.51
N ARG A 9 10.38 -18.90 -12.85
CA ARG A 9 11.71 -18.99 -13.48
C ARG A 9 12.73 -18.29 -12.59
N VAL A 10 13.15 -18.97 -11.54
CA VAL A 10 14.36 -18.63 -10.79
C VAL A 10 15.57 -18.76 -11.71
N LYS A 11 16.24 -17.64 -11.99
CA LYS A 11 17.49 -17.62 -12.75
C LYS A 11 18.59 -18.26 -11.90
N SER A 12 19.05 -19.40 -12.40
CA SER A 12 20.25 -20.10 -11.97
C SER A 12 21.48 -19.18 -12.11
N TRP A 13 22.07 -18.79 -10.99
CA TRP A 13 23.42 -18.21 -10.94
C TRP A 13 24.38 -19.31 -10.48
N LYS A 14 25.06 -19.90 -11.45
CA LYS A 14 26.16 -20.85 -11.25
C LYS A 14 27.41 -20.03 -10.93
N PHE A 15 27.69 -19.80 -9.66
CA PHE A 15 29.02 -19.36 -9.21
C PHE A 15 29.91 -20.58 -9.05
N LEU A 16 30.86 -20.73 -9.98
CA LEU A 16 32.02 -21.60 -9.84
C LEU A 16 33.07 -20.86 -9.02
N LEU A 17 33.29 -21.26 -7.77
CA LEU A 17 34.52 -20.96 -7.06
C LEU A 17 35.05 -22.25 -6.43
N SER A 18 36.04 -22.82 -7.12
CA SER A 18 36.95 -23.84 -6.62
C SER A 18 37.93 -23.16 -5.68
N GLY A 19 37.97 -23.60 -4.41
CA GLY A 19 38.89 -23.09 -3.41
C GLY A 19 38.97 -24.06 -2.24
N LYS A 20 39.92 -24.99 -2.30
CA LYS A 20 40.29 -25.86 -1.17
C LYS A 20 41.14 -25.03 -0.20
N GLY A 21 40.67 -24.87 1.04
CA GLY A 21 41.42 -24.26 2.11
C GLY A 21 40.99 -24.84 3.46
N THR A 22 41.76 -25.80 3.97
CA THR A 22 41.68 -26.32 5.34
C THR A 22 42.32 -25.35 6.31
N GLY A 23 41.59 -24.94 7.35
CA GLY A 23 42.11 -24.11 8.43
C GLY A 23 41.09 -24.01 9.58
N VAL A 24 41.56 -24.27 10.79
CA VAL A 24 40.80 -24.69 11.98
C VAL A 24 40.51 -23.53 12.94
N ALA A 25 39.47 -23.72 13.76
CA ALA A 25 39.22 -23.16 15.11
C ALA A 25 38.45 -21.84 15.33
N LEU A 26 37.41 -22.02 16.16
CA LEU A 26 36.93 -21.19 17.28
C LEU A 26 36.42 -19.77 17.01
N GLY A 27 35.10 -19.62 17.16
CA GLY A 27 34.43 -18.33 17.37
C GLY A 27 32.90 -18.41 17.36
N LEU A 28 32.33 -19.47 17.96
CA LEU A 28 30.89 -19.70 17.99
C LEU A 28 30.24 -18.97 19.18
N LEU A 29 29.93 -17.69 19.03
CA LEU A 29 28.97 -16.98 19.90
C LEU A 29 28.14 -15.97 19.08
N LEU A 30 27.47 -16.47 18.04
CA LEU A 30 26.34 -15.77 17.43
C LEU A 30 25.13 -16.00 18.33
N TRP A 31 24.84 -15.02 19.19
CA TRP A 31 23.55 -14.92 19.87
C TRP A 31 22.44 -14.87 18.81
N LEU A 32 21.80 -16.00 18.56
CA LEU A 32 20.54 -16.10 17.83
C LEU A 32 19.45 -15.50 18.74
N ALA A 33 19.37 -14.17 18.79
CA ALA A 33 18.20 -13.51 19.35
C ALA A 33 16.99 -13.92 18.49
N PRO A 34 15.93 -14.52 19.05
CA PRO A 34 14.73 -14.81 18.30
C PRO A 34 14.13 -13.48 17.84
N GLY A 35 14.25 -13.18 16.55
CA GLY A 35 13.57 -12.06 15.93
C GLY A 35 12.07 -12.20 16.20
N ARG A 36 11.52 -11.27 16.99
CA ARG A 36 10.09 -11.28 17.31
C ARG A 36 9.33 -11.04 16.01
N ALA A 37 8.74 -12.09 15.47
CA ALA A 37 7.88 -12.00 14.30
C ALA A 37 6.79 -10.98 14.59
N ALA A 38 6.60 -10.03 13.68
CA ALA A 38 5.48 -9.10 13.78
C ALA A 38 4.18 -9.92 13.79
N ALA A 39 3.26 -9.59 14.69
CA ALA A 39 1.94 -10.22 14.71
C ALA A 39 1.26 -10.01 13.35
N GLU A 40 0.60 -11.05 12.84
CA GLU A 40 -0.14 -10.92 11.59
C GLU A 40 -1.26 -9.89 11.73
N PRO A 41 -1.51 -9.07 10.68
CA PRO A 41 -2.58 -8.08 10.72
C PRO A 41 -3.94 -8.76 10.80
N SER A 42 -4.83 -8.20 11.61
CA SER A 42 -6.19 -8.71 11.81
C SER A 42 -7.10 -8.47 10.60
N CYS A 43 -6.75 -7.50 9.74
CA CYS A 43 -7.50 -7.09 8.56
C CYS A 43 -6.59 -6.66 7.39
N GLY A 44 -7.20 -6.47 6.21
CA GLY A 44 -6.59 -5.75 5.09
C GLY A 44 -5.58 -6.50 4.24
N VAL A 45 -5.36 -7.78 4.56
CA VAL A 45 -4.60 -8.76 3.78
C VAL A 45 -5.55 -9.78 3.13
N PRO A 46 -5.10 -10.58 2.14
CA PRO A 46 -5.92 -11.63 1.56
C PRO A 46 -6.54 -12.54 2.63
N SER A 47 -7.78 -12.98 2.39
CA SER A 47 -8.55 -13.85 3.32
C SER A 47 -8.91 -13.23 4.68
N LYS A 48 -8.60 -11.94 4.92
CA LYS A 48 -9.07 -11.17 6.07
C LYS A 48 -10.06 -10.10 5.63
N PRO A 49 -10.97 -9.64 6.53
CA PRO A 49 -11.87 -8.54 6.21
C PRO A 49 -11.10 -7.26 5.84
N ALA A 50 -11.73 -6.35 5.12
CA ALA A 50 -11.13 -5.05 4.84
C ALA A 50 -10.99 -4.24 6.14
N CYS A 51 -9.86 -3.58 6.32
CA CYS A 51 -9.69 -2.66 7.46
C CYS A 51 -10.58 -1.41 7.31
N PRO A 52 -10.87 -0.66 8.39
CA PRO A 52 -11.83 0.44 8.36
C PRO A 52 -11.59 1.43 7.20
N PHE A 53 -10.37 1.94 7.07
CA PHE A 53 -10.05 2.90 6.00
C PHE A 53 -9.99 2.26 4.61
N GLN A 54 -9.55 1.00 4.52
CA GLN A 54 -9.56 0.26 3.26
C GLN A 54 -10.98 -0.01 2.77
N SER A 55 -11.91 -0.32 3.68
CA SER A 55 -13.33 -0.50 3.40
C SER A 55 -13.95 0.81 2.89
N PHE A 56 -13.67 1.93 3.57
CA PHE A 56 -14.08 3.26 3.13
C PHE A 56 -13.61 3.56 1.69
N MET A 57 -12.34 3.32 1.39
CA MET A 57 -11.77 3.55 0.06
C MET A 57 -12.40 2.65 -1.01
N ARG A 58 -12.56 1.34 -0.73
CA ARG A 58 -13.12 0.38 -1.69
C ARG A 58 -14.59 0.66 -1.98
N THR A 59 -15.39 0.83 -0.95
CA THR A 59 -16.85 0.99 -1.10
C THR A 59 -17.23 2.31 -1.75
N ARG A 60 -16.48 3.38 -1.47
CA ARG A 60 -16.81 4.73 -1.95
C ARG A 60 -16.03 5.13 -3.21
N LEU A 61 -14.70 5.09 -3.17
CA LEU A 61 -13.88 5.54 -4.31
C LEU A 61 -13.74 4.50 -5.41
N ALA A 62 -13.43 3.24 -5.06
CA ALA A 62 -13.20 2.24 -6.11
C ALA A 62 -14.48 1.96 -6.91
N THR A 63 -15.63 1.93 -6.25
CA THR A 63 -16.96 1.85 -6.90
C THR A 63 -17.18 3.04 -7.84
N ALA A 64 -17.05 4.28 -7.36
CA ALA A 64 -17.24 5.47 -8.19
C ALA A 64 -16.26 5.52 -9.38
N LEU A 65 -15.00 5.11 -9.16
CA LEU A 65 -13.99 5.02 -10.21
C LEU A 65 -14.36 3.98 -11.28
N ALA A 66 -14.85 2.80 -10.88
CA ALA A 66 -15.26 1.74 -11.80
C ALA A 66 -16.42 2.17 -12.69
N HIS A 67 -17.37 2.94 -12.15
CA HIS A 67 -18.51 3.49 -12.89
C HIS A 67 -18.21 4.82 -13.59
N ARG A 68 -17.01 5.39 -13.42
CA ARG A 68 -16.66 6.74 -13.87
C ARG A 68 -17.66 7.80 -13.37
N ASP A 69 -18.18 7.61 -12.17
CA ASP A 69 -19.04 8.59 -11.50
C ASP A 69 -18.16 9.72 -10.97
N PHE A 70 -17.92 10.70 -11.84
CA PHE A 70 -17.07 11.84 -11.56
C PHE A 70 -17.61 12.73 -10.43
N ARG A 71 -18.93 12.84 -10.30
CA ARG A 71 -19.56 13.61 -9.23
C ARG A 71 -19.33 12.95 -7.87
N GLU A 72 -19.53 11.63 -7.80
CA GLU A 72 -19.24 10.89 -6.56
C GLU A 72 -17.73 10.90 -6.27
N LEU A 73 -16.87 10.76 -7.28
CA LEU A 73 -15.42 10.86 -7.10
C LEU A 73 -14.98 12.21 -6.51
N GLU A 74 -15.47 13.32 -7.05
CA GLU A 74 -15.16 14.67 -6.53
C GLU A 74 -15.51 14.77 -5.04
N ARG A 75 -16.74 14.39 -4.70
CA ARG A 75 -17.24 14.48 -3.33
C ARG A 75 -16.44 13.60 -2.38
N ARG A 76 -16.18 12.35 -2.76
CA ARG A 76 -15.45 11.41 -1.91
C ARG A 76 -13.97 11.74 -1.78
N LEU A 77 -13.34 12.26 -2.82
CA LEU A 77 -11.95 12.73 -2.75
C LEU A 77 -11.83 13.97 -1.85
N THR A 78 -12.86 14.82 -1.81
CA THR A 78 -12.95 15.91 -0.84
C THR A 78 -13.00 15.37 0.60
N GLU A 79 -13.84 14.36 0.89
CA GLU A 79 -13.86 13.69 2.21
C GLU A 79 -12.50 13.06 2.56
N VAL A 80 -11.80 12.46 1.58
CA VAL A 80 -10.46 11.89 1.80
C VAL A 80 -9.46 12.95 2.21
N ALA A 81 -9.55 14.15 1.65
CA ALA A 81 -8.65 15.26 2.00
C ALA A 81 -8.74 15.64 3.49
N GLU A 82 -9.83 15.32 4.15
CA GLU A 82 -10.03 15.60 5.58
C GLU A 82 -9.56 14.44 6.46
N ARG A 83 -9.46 13.22 5.93
CA ARG A 83 -9.16 12.01 6.70
C ARG A 83 -7.66 11.70 6.84
N ASN A 84 -6.83 12.73 6.87
CA ASN A 84 -5.39 12.60 7.10
C ASN A 84 -5.10 12.21 8.57
N PRO A 85 -4.52 11.03 8.85
CA PRO A 85 -4.22 10.60 10.21
C PRO A 85 -3.01 11.32 10.85
N GLU A 86 -2.17 11.98 10.05
CA GLU A 86 -0.93 12.64 10.49
C GLU A 86 -0.82 14.05 9.85
N PRO A 87 -1.73 15.00 10.17
CA PRO A 87 -1.83 16.28 9.47
C PRO A 87 -0.58 17.16 9.56
N ARG A 88 0.23 17.01 10.62
CA ARG A 88 1.49 17.74 10.77
C ARG A 88 2.60 17.21 9.86
N LYS A 89 2.60 15.90 9.59
CA LYS A 89 3.66 15.21 8.83
C LYS A 89 3.28 15.03 7.36
N TRP A 90 2.03 14.69 7.07
CA TRP A 90 1.57 14.35 5.72
C TRP A 90 0.87 15.55 5.06
N GLN A 91 1.61 16.66 4.93
CA GLN A 91 1.05 17.93 4.47
C GLN A 91 0.45 17.86 3.05
N ASN A 92 1.02 17.01 2.17
CA ASN A 92 0.53 16.84 0.80
C ASN A 92 -0.66 15.89 0.66
N TRP A 93 -1.09 15.20 1.71
CA TRP A 93 -2.26 14.31 1.67
C TRP A 93 -3.50 15.05 1.17
N ASN A 94 -3.82 16.17 1.82
CA ASN A 94 -4.99 16.97 1.51
C ASN A 94 -4.89 17.53 0.09
N LYS A 95 -3.69 17.95 -0.31
CA LYS A 95 -3.41 18.44 -1.67
C LYS A 95 -3.69 17.38 -2.72
N PHE A 96 -3.11 16.18 -2.60
CA PHE A 96 -3.31 15.13 -3.61
C PHE A 96 -4.77 14.68 -3.72
N ALA A 97 -5.47 14.60 -2.59
CA ALA A 97 -6.89 14.29 -2.58
C ALA A 97 -7.71 15.38 -3.29
N ARG A 98 -7.43 16.66 -3.02
CA ARG A 98 -8.08 17.80 -3.70
C ARG A 98 -7.73 17.90 -5.20
N ASP A 99 -6.48 17.66 -5.59
CA ASP A 99 -6.08 17.58 -7.00
C ASP A 99 -6.89 16.49 -7.74
N GLY A 100 -7.14 15.36 -7.07
CA GLY A 100 -7.99 14.29 -7.59
C GLY A 100 -9.46 14.71 -7.68
N ALA A 101 -9.99 15.39 -6.67
CA ALA A 101 -11.35 15.90 -6.66
C ALA A 101 -11.58 16.92 -7.80
N GLU A 102 -10.65 17.83 -8.01
CA GLU A 102 -10.68 18.78 -9.12
C GLU A 102 -10.62 18.08 -10.48
N ALA A 103 -9.74 17.08 -10.65
CA ALA A 103 -9.72 16.28 -11.85
C ALA A 103 -11.04 15.54 -12.08
N ALA A 104 -11.70 15.06 -11.02
CA ALA A 104 -13.01 14.45 -11.12
C ALA A 104 -14.07 15.47 -11.55
N ARG A 105 -14.12 16.66 -10.92
CA ARG A 105 -15.00 17.77 -11.29
C ARG A 105 -14.91 18.12 -12.78
N GLU A 106 -13.71 18.03 -13.35
CA GLU A 106 -13.43 18.30 -14.77
C GLU A 106 -13.56 17.08 -15.69
N GLY A 107 -14.01 15.92 -15.19
CA GLY A 107 -14.16 14.69 -15.98
C GLY A 107 -12.84 14.05 -16.42
N ARG A 108 -11.71 14.43 -15.83
CA ARG A 108 -10.36 13.99 -16.21
C ARG A 108 -9.95 12.72 -15.48
N LEU A 109 -10.41 11.56 -15.96
CA LEU A 109 -10.08 10.24 -15.37
C LEU A 109 -8.56 10.01 -15.16
N ARG A 110 -7.73 10.38 -16.15
CA ARG A 110 -6.27 10.26 -16.01
C ARG A 110 -5.73 11.11 -14.86
N GLY A 111 -6.32 12.29 -14.64
CA GLY A 111 -5.97 13.17 -13.51
C GLY A 111 -6.35 12.54 -12.16
N VAL A 112 -7.54 11.95 -12.06
CA VAL A 112 -7.99 11.22 -10.87
C VAL A 112 -7.03 10.07 -10.55
N ILE A 113 -6.71 9.23 -11.54
CA ILE A 113 -5.80 8.08 -11.34
C ILE A 113 -4.41 8.57 -10.94
N ALA A 114 -3.89 9.63 -11.56
CA ALA A 114 -2.59 10.17 -11.23
C ALA A 114 -2.53 10.68 -9.78
N ALA A 115 -3.59 11.33 -9.29
CA ALA A 115 -3.70 11.74 -7.90
C ALA A 115 -3.70 10.55 -6.92
N CYS A 116 -4.52 9.52 -7.20
CA CYS A 116 -4.56 8.28 -6.43
C CYS A 116 -3.17 7.62 -6.36
N SER A 117 -2.49 7.51 -7.50
CA SER A 117 -1.16 6.91 -7.60
C SER A 117 -0.11 7.64 -6.77
N ARG A 118 -0.08 8.99 -6.82
CA ARG A 118 0.87 9.78 -6.02
C ARG A 118 0.62 9.62 -4.52
N CYS A 119 -0.64 9.73 -4.09
CA CYS A 119 -1.00 9.54 -2.68
C CYS A 119 -0.63 8.14 -2.19
N HIS A 120 -0.94 7.10 -2.97
CA HIS A 120 -0.60 5.72 -2.63
C HIS A 120 0.91 5.46 -2.60
N ALA A 121 1.67 6.02 -3.54
CA ALA A 121 3.12 5.83 -3.57
C ALA A 121 3.80 6.40 -2.32
N ILE A 122 3.33 7.55 -1.84
CA ILE A 122 3.95 8.26 -0.71
C ILE A 122 3.45 7.71 0.63
N TYR A 123 2.14 7.55 0.81
CA TYR A 123 1.56 7.35 2.14
C TYR A 123 1.11 5.92 2.43
N ARG A 124 0.76 5.12 1.41
CA ARG A 124 0.22 3.77 1.64
C ARG A 124 1.16 2.84 2.42
N PRO A 125 2.50 2.86 2.22
CA PRO A 125 3.41 2.03 3.00
C PRO A 125 3.35 2.34 4.50
N GLU A 126 3.51 3.61 4.89
CA GLU A 126 3.46 4.04 6.29
C GLU A 126 2.05 3.88 6.87
N PHE A 127 1.00 4.20 6.09
CA PHE A 127 -0.39 3.95 6.47
C PHE A 127 -0.61 2.50 6.86
N ASN A 128 -0.16 1.57 6.01
CA ASN A 128 -0.32 0.15 6.24
C ASN A 128 0.45 -0.35 7.47
N ALA A 129 1.61 0.23 7.77
CA ALA A 129 2.44 -0.16 8.90
C ALA A 129 1.91 0.38 10.25
N ARG A 130 1.33 1.58 10.28
CA ARG A 130 1.04 2.30 11.54
C ARG A 130 -0.45 2.56 11.80
N PHE A 131 -1.27 2.60 10.75
CA PHE A 131 -2.65 3.11 10.81
C PHE A 131 -3.70 2.13 10.27
N ARG A 132 -3.27 1.02 9.65
CA ARG A 132 -4.13 0.07 8.95
C ARG A 132 -5.40 -0.30 9.74
N GLU A 133 -5.23 -0.69 11.00
CA GLU A 133 -6.32 -1.20 11.84
C GLU A 133 -7.06 -0.12 12.61
N ARG A 134 -6.63 1.15 12.50
CA ARG A 134 -7.25 2.26 13.21
C ARG A 134 -8.61 2.61 12.59
N PRO A 135 -9.54 3.15 13.38
CA PRO A 135 -10.75 3.73 12.84
C PRO A 135 -10.41 4.85 11.84
N VAL A 136 -11.31 5.07 10.90
CA VAL A 136 -11.20 6.21 9.99
C VAL A 136 -11.33 7.48 10.83
N PRO A 137 -10.42 8.46 10.71
CA PRO A 137 -10.57 9.72 11.44
C PRO A 137 -11.93 10.34 11.16
N GLU A 138 -12.68 10.55 12.23
CA GLU A 138 -13.89 11.39 12.24
C GLU A 138 -13.44 12.84 12.35
N ARG A 139 -14.09 13.73 11.61
CA ARG A 139 -13.80 15.16 11.55
C ARG A 139 -15.09 15.90 11.79
#